data_AF-B6SHI8-F1
#
_entry.id   AF-B6SHI8-F1
#
_cell.length_a   1.000
_cell.length_b   1.000
_cell.length_c   1.000
_cell.angle_alpha   90.00
_cell.angle_beta   90.00
_cell.angle_gamma   90.00
#
_symmetry.space_group_name_H-M   'P 1'
#
loop_
_entity.id
_entity.type
_entity.pdbx_description
1 polymer ?
#
loop_
_entity_poly.entity_id
_entity_poly.type
_entity_poly.pdbx_seq_one_letter_code
_entity_poly.pdbx_strand_id
1 'polypeptide(L)'
;MKRKAQSGKSRSWWWDNHISPQNSKCLSKNLEEMEKQVKQMLGLIGEGEFSAEKAEVFYEKRPLLITHVENFYCMYRALAARYDDVTGQLRKNIPSSLQSYGSVGVSESDSETQCFTSPEFDMPQQKQKPGPDFLDFSIGSGVSSDVSKKGSERSSSSSDSDSELDEAKEENGSIFYALSQKNIELEDELQEVRGKLDALEEKHAHCQRDLSTNSKVTEHDSALESSTKVNSEKEALEAVLFERKNEIEMLKGAMASAAKQFEVELAHRDLEIGKCKHELGVLSEKYLHDKSTLEDELRRLHGIIKNMEGDLEKISQERLQLRSRIKELEQAAHSLDYSASEIVELQEVIRNTQAELEKVTKEKEVLKEHANEFEQLLKGLEVSGTEVAKLPETIKNLEAQLERSFEEKSVLQDQIKQLEQVMSESSEKHSHEQFSLTADLLKLSEVNASLEGKLSDVAAELIQVYADKEEESLDNEKQISVLSKDIADLRRKLELLSSEKTTVDDELAKLLADIMIRDEKMKQMDDHLNQLQLEHAKLMAEFDNAHRSLSELHAQVSELEDEVEKQKLVISESAEGKREAIRQLCFSIEHYRSGYQQLRQLLQGHRRPLVMAT
;
A
#
# COMPACT_ATOMS: atom_id res chain seq x y z
N MET A 1 -26.20 -21.01 39.04
CA MET A 1 -25.65 -21.48 37.75
C MET A 1 -25.38 -20.28 36.86
N LYS A 2 -24.13 -19.81 36.80
CA LYS A 2 -23.70 -18.66 35.97
C LYS A 2 -23.20 -19.19 34.63
N ARG A 3 -23.92 -18.93 33.53
CA ARG A 3 -23.38 -19.08 32.16
C ARG A 3 -22.80 -17.73 31.74
N LYS A 4 -21.47 -17.68 31.61
CA LYS A 4 -20.71 -16.54 31.12
C LYS A 4 -20.58 -16.72 29.61
N ALA A 5 -21.17 -15.82 28.83
CA ALA A 5 -20.99 -15.77 27.39
C ALA A 5 -19.54 -15.35 27.09
N GLN A 6 -18.79 -16.18 26.37
CA GLN A 6 -17.53 -15.80 25.75
C GLN A 6 -17.86 -15.20 24.38
N SER A 7 -17.55 -13.91 24.19
CA SER A 7 -17.58 -13.28 22.88
C SER A 7 -16.47 -13.87 22.01
N GLY A 8 -16.85 -14.46 20.88
CA GLY A 8 -15.92 -14.89 19.85
C GLY A 8 -15.13 -13.70 19.33
N LYS A 9 -13.86 -13.61 19.72
CA LYS A 9 -12.86 -12.88 18.95
C LYS A 9 -12.44 -13.82 17.84
N SER A 10 -12.79 -13.47 16.60
CA SER A 10 -12.35 -14.13 15.37
C SER A 10 -10.84 -13.96 15.19
N ARG A 11 -10.03 -14.55 16.07
CA ARG A 11 -8.60 -14.72 15.86
C ARG A 11 -8.44 -15.86 14.87
N SER A 12 -7.76 -15.55 13.79
CA SER A 12 -7.63 -16.44 12.64
C SER A 12 -7.00 -17.76 13.09
N TRP A 13 -7.70 -18.87 12.81
CA TRP A 13 -7.36 -20.24 13.20
C TRP A 13 -5.94 -20.70 12.80
N TRP A 14 -5.32 -20.01 11.83
CA TRP A 14 -3.94 -20.25 11.41
C TRP A 14 -2.89 -19.64 12.36
N TRP A 15 -3.16 -18.48 12.94
CA TRP A 15 -2.22 -17.80 13.86
C TRP A 15 -2.12 -18.53 15.19
N ASP A 16 -3.23 -19.05 15.72
CA ASP A 16 -3.27 -19.75 17.02
C ASP A 16 -2.64 -21.16 16.97
N ASN A 17 -2.53 -21.79 15.80
CA ASN A 17 -1.89 -23.10 15.66
C ASN A 17 -0.36 -23.01 15.50
N HIS A 18 0.17 -21.98 14.83
CA HIS A 18 1.61 -21.85 14.57
C HIS A 18 2.36 -21.00 15.59
N ILE A 19 1.65 -20.15 16.33
CA ILE A 19 2.18 -19.42 17.49
C ILE A 19 1.67 -20.13 18.76
N SER A 20 2.14 -21.36 18.96
CA SER A 20 1.85 -22.13 20.17
C SER A 20 2.25 -21.33 21.44
N PRO A 21 1.55 -21.48 22.57
CA PRO A 21 1.95 -20.92 23.87
C PRO A 21 3.37 -21.33 24.32
N GLN A 22 3.94 -22.38 23.73
CA GLN A 22 5.35 -22.75 23.95
C GLN A 22 6.32 -21.79 23.25
N ASN A 23 5.98 -21.21 22.10
CA ASN A 23 6.84 -20.24 21.41
C ASN A 23 6.91 -18.92 22.16
N SER A 24 5.79 -18.40 22.69
CA SER A 24 5.80 -17.15 23.47
C SER A 24 6.55 -17.28 24.80
N LYS A 25 6.39 -18.40 25.52
CA LYS A 25 7.15 -18.69 26.74
C LYS A 25 8.63 -18.98 26.49
N CYS A 26 8.97 -19.70 25.42
CA CYS A 26 10.36 -20.01 25.05
C CYS A 26 11.09 -18.75 24.53
N LEU A 27 10.42 -17.91 23.72
CA LEU A 27 10.97 -16.62 23.28
C LEU A 27 11.19 -15.68 24.45
N SER A 28 10.22 -15.56 25.36
CA SER A 28 10.37 -14.74 26.57
C SER A 28 11.52 -15.21 27.44
N LYS A 29 11.69 -16.52 27.63
CA LYS A 29 12.78 -17.09 28.41
C LYS A 29 14.14 -16.90 27.72
N ASN A 30 14.21 -17.05 26.40
CA ASN A 30 15.43 -16.82 25.63
C ASN A 30 15.83 -15.34 25.63
N LEU A 31 14.88 -14.41 25.53
CA LEU A 31 15.14 -12.97 25.62
C LEU A 31 15.67 -12.58 27.00
N GLU A 32 15.08 -13.13 28.07
CA GLU A 32 15.55 -12.92 29.44
C GLU A 32 16.98 -13.47 29.65
N GLU A 33 17.29 -14.63 29.06
CA GLU A 33 18.62 -15.25 29.12
C GLU A 33 19.67 -14.48 28.29
N MET A 34 19.30 -13.97 27.12
CA MET A 34 20.14 -13.07 26.32
C MET A 34 20.39 -11.74 27.04
N GLU A 35 19.37 -11.14 27.64
CA GLU A 35 19.50 -9.88 28.40
C GLU A 35 20.42 -10.06 29.61
N LYS A 36 20.33 -11.21 30.30
CA LYS A 36 21.22 -11.56 31.42
C LYS A 36 22.68 -11.69 30.96
N GLN A 37 22.93 -12.30 29.81
CA GLN A 37 24.27 -12.44 29.21
C GLN A 37 24.84 -11.09 28.79
N VAL A 38 24.03 -10.20 28.22
CA VAL A 38 24.44 -8.83 27.88
C VAL A 38 24.82 -8.04 29.13
N LYS A 39 24.05 -8.14 30.23
CA LYS A 39 24.40 -7.51 31.51
C LYS A 39 25.71 -8.03 32.11
N GLN A 40 25.97 -9.34 31.99
CA GLN A 40 27.25 -9.94 32.42
C GLN A 40 28.42 -9.44 31.58
N MET A 41 28.25 -9.35 30.25
CA MET A 41 29.23 -8.83 29.31
C MET A 41 29.57 -7.36 29.58
N LEU A 42 28.56 -6.50 29.79
CA LEU A 42 28.75 -5.11 30.17
C LEU A 42 29.49 -4.95 31.51
N GLY A 43 29.19 -5.82 32.49
CA GLY A 43 29.90 -5.84 33.78
C GLY A 43 31.37 -6.24 33.69
N LEU A 44 31.76 -7.01 32.66
CA LEU A 44 33.15 -7.37 32.39
C LEU A 44 33.94 -6.27 31.68
N ILE A 45 33.25 -5.41 30.92
CA ILE A 45 33.85 -4.25 30.22
C ILE A 45 34.03 -3.07 31.18
N GLY A 46 33.17 -2.94 32.19
CA GLY A 46 33.26 -1.93 33.25
C GLY A 46 32.82 -0.53 32.81
N GLU A 47 31.87 0.07 33.52
CA GLU A 47 31.46 1.47 33.30
C GLU A 47 32.44 2.44 33.97
N GLY A 48 33.04 3.35 33.18
CA GLY A 48 33.84 4.50 33.66
C GLY A 48 35.28 4.57 33.15
N GLU A 49 35.89 5.77 33.23
CA GLU A 49 37.19 6.15 32.67
C GLU A 49 38.30 5.10 32.87
N PHE A 50 39.02 4.80 31.78
CA PHE A 50 40.11 3.82 31.70
C PHE A 50 41.35 4.32 32.45
N SER A 51 41.52 3.87 33.70
CA SER A 51 42.77 4.01 34.46
C SER A 51 43.73 2.85 34.13
N ALA A 52 45.04 3.10 34.20
CA ALA A 52 46.09 2.10 33.94
C ALA A 52 45.96 0.84 34.82
N GLU A 53 45.46 0.99 36.05
CA GLU A 53 45.23 -0.11 37.01
C GLU A 53 44.00 -0.97 36.64
N LYS A 54 43.03 -0.41 35.89
CA LYS A 54 41.88 -1.15 35.34
C LYS A 54 42.20 -1.88 34.05
N ALA A 55 43.22 -1.43 33.30
CA ALA A 55 43.63 -2.08 32.06
C ALA A 55 44.18 -3.50 32.32
N GLU A 56 44.95 -3.68 33.39
CA GLU A 56 45.46 -4.99 33.81
C GLU A 56 44.31 -5.97 34.18
N VAL A 57 43.34 -5.50 34.97
CA VAL A 57 42.14 -6.27 35.33
C VAL A 57 41.25 -6.59 34.11
N PHE A 58 41.22 -5.72 33.10
CA PHE A 58 40.49 -5.96 31.85
C PHE A 58 41.18 -7.06 31.02
N TYR A 59 42.51 -7.07 30.93
CA TYR A 59 43.24 -8.13 30.24
C TYR A 59 43.07 -9.50 30.91
N GLU A 60 42.97 -9.56 32.25
CA GLU A 60 42.63 -10.79 32.97
C GLU A 60 41.19 -11.27 32.72
N LYS A 61 40.23 -10.35 32.56
CA LYS A 61 38.81 -10.65 32.30
C LYS A 61 38.49 -10.91 30.83
N ARG A 62 39.42 -10.59 29.92
CA ARG A 62 39.25 -10.71 28.46
C ARG A 62 38.88 -12.12 27.99
N PRO A 63 39.47 -13.23 28.50
CA PRO A 63 39.06 -14.58 28.09
C PRO A 63 37.60 -14.88 28.50
N LEU A 64 37.19 -14.46 29.69
CA LEU A 64 35.82 -14.64 30.18
C LEU A 64 34.80 -13.85 29.33
N LEU A 65 35.19 -12.63 28.92
CA LEU A 65 34.40 -11.77 28.05
C LEU A 65 34.20 -12.41 26.67
N ILE A 66 35.27 -12.96 26.09
CA ILE A 66 35.22 -13.68 24.80
C ILE A 66 34.24 -14.86 24.89
N THR A 67 34.33 -15.67 25.95
CA THR A 67 33.40 -16.79 26.17
C THR A 67 31.94 -16.34 26.28
N HIS A 68 31.66 -15.21 26.93
CA HIS A 68 30.30 -14.66 27.00
C HIS A 68 29.79 -14.16 25.63
N VAL A 69 30.66 -13.53 24.82
CA VAL A 69 30.34 -13.09 23.46
C VAL A 69 30.04 -14.28 22.55
N GLU A 70 30.86 -15.33 22.61
CA GLU A 70 30.66 -16.57 21.83
C GLU A 70 29.33 -17.24 22.20
N ASN A 71 29.03 -17.38 23.50
CA ASN A 71 27.76 -17.94 23.96
C ASN A 71 26.56 -17.09 23.52
N PHE A 72 26.68 -15.76 23.56
CA PHE A 72 25.67 -14.83 23.05
C PHE A 72 25.42 -15.04 21.56
N TYR A 73 26.48 -15.13 20.76
CA TYR A 73 26.38 -15.37 19.32
C TYR A 73 25.74 -16.74 19.00
N CYS A 74 26.09 -17.80 19.73
CA CYS A 74 25.48 -19.12 19.58
C CYS A 74 23.97 -19.10 19.87
N MET A 75 23.54 -18.43 20.95
CA MET A 75 22.10 -18.29 21.26
C MET A 75 21.35 -17.48 20.19
N TYR A 76 21.95 -16.39 19.71
CA TYR A 76 21.39 -15.60 18.61
C TYR A 76 21.22 -16.44 17.34
N ARG A 77 22.23 -17.22 16.96
CA ARG A 77 22.15 -18.12 15.79
C ARG A 77 21.04 -19.16 15.94
N ALA A 78 20.90 -19.75 17.13
CA ALA A 78 19.84 -20.73 17.39
C ALA A 78 18.44 -20.09 17.30
N LEU A 79 18.30 -18.83 17.73
CA LEU A 79 17.06 -18.07 17.59
C LEU A 79 16.73 -17.77 16.13
N ALA A 80 17.72 -17.30 15.35
CA ALA A 80 17.57 -17.04 13.92
C ALA A 80 17.18 -18.32 13.14
N ALA A 81 17.85 -19.44 13.41
CA ALA A 81 17.52 -20.72 12.79
C ALA A 81 16.07 -21.15 13.07
N ARG A 82 15.57 -20.95 14.29
CA ARG A 82 14.16 -21.23 14.62
C ARG A 82 13.18 -20.28 13.94
N TYR A 83 13.56 -19.01 13.77
CA TYR A 83 12.75 -18.05 13.02
C TYR A 83 12.64 -18.43 11.55
N ASP A 84 13.74 -18.85 10.93
CA ASP A 84 13.76 -19.33 9.55
C ASP A 84 12.94 -20.62 9.39
N ASP A 85 12.98 -21.52 10.36
CA ASP A 85 12.17 -22.74 10.38
C ASP A 85 10.68 -22.43 10.48
N VAL A 86 10.27 -21.51 11.37
CA VAL A 86 8.86 -21.08 11.51
C VAL A 86 8.39 -20.35 10.26
N THR A 87 9.21 -19.45 9.71
CA THR A 87 8.88 -18.69 8.49
C THR A 87 8.86 -19.59 7.25
N GLY A 88 9.76 -20.58 7.20
CA GLY A 88 9.80 -21.62 6.17
C GLY A 88 8.59 -22.55 6.23
N GLN A 89 8.19 -22.97 7.43
CA GLN A 89 6.95 -23.73 7.62
C GLN A 89 5.71 -22.89 7.31
N LEU A 90 5.71 -21.59 7.61
CA LEU A 90 4.60 -20.70 7.28
C LEU A 90 4.43 -20.60 5.75
N ARG A 91 5.51 -20.41 5.00
CA ARG A 91 5.46 -20.39 3.53
C ARG A 91 4.95 -21.69 2.92
N LYS A 92 5.22 -22.84 3.55
CA LYS A 92 4.76 -24.16 3.10
C LYS A 92 3.29 -24.46 3.41
N ASN A 93 2.71 -23.80 4.41
CA ASN A 93 1.33 -24.05 4.88
C ASN A 93 0.32 -23.01 4.41
N ILE A 94 0.73 -22.01 3.61
CA ILE A 94 -0.21 -21.13 2.91
C ILE A 94 -0.92 -21.96 1.83
N PRO A 95 -2.26 -22.11 1.87
CA PRO A 95 -2.99 -22.87 0.85
C PRO A 95 -2.78 -22.26 -0.53
N SER A 96 -2.53 -23.10 -1.53
CA SER A 96 -2.35 -22.69 -2.94
C SER A 96 -3.53 -21.89 -3.52
N SER A 97 -4.68 -21.85 -2.82
CA SER A 97 -5.86 -21.05 -3.18
C SER A 97 -5.75 -19.56 -2.87
N LEU A 98 -4.77 -19.11 -2.07
CA LEU A 98 -4.49 -17.68 -1.84
C LEU A 98 -3.39 -17.13 -2.76
N GLN A 99 -2.77 -17.99 -3.56
CA GLN A 99 -1.72 -17.61 -4.50
C GLN A 99 -2.25 -17.15 -5.88
N SER A 100 -3.57 -17.24 -6.12
CA SER A 100 -4.18 -16.92 -7.42
C SER A 100 -4.77 -15.51 -7.55
N TYR A 101 -4.68 -14.65 -6.52
CA TYR A 101 -5.11 -13.25 -6.60
C TYR A 101 -3.92 -12.31 -6.41
N GLY A 102 -2.98 -12.39 -7.35
CA GLY A 102 -1.76 -11.59 -7.34
C GLY A 102 -0.91 -11.84 -8.58
N SER A 103 -1.54 -11.91 -9.76
CA SER A 103 -0.83 -11.93 -11.04
C SER A 103 -0.98 -10.57 -11.71
N VAL A 104 -0.23 -9.59 -11.20
CA VAL A 104 0.25 -8.46 -12.01
C VAL A 104 1.74 -8.68 -12.14
N GLY A 105 2.18 -8.80 -13.38
CA GLY A 105 3.43 -9.46 -13.75
C GLY A 105 4.68 -8.79 -13.23
N VAL A 106 5.59 -9.61 -12.73
CA VAL A 106 7.03 -9.49 -12.99
C VAL A 106 7.49 -10.89 -13.34
N SER A 107 7.66 -11.11 -14.64
CA SER A 107 8.45 -12.22 -15.16
C SER A 107 9.90 -11.77 -15.05
N GLU A 108 10.60 -12.21 -14.01
CA GLU A 108 12.06 -12.27 -14.05
C GLU A 108 12.50 -13.70 -13.77
N SER A 109 13.12 -14.25 -14.82
CA SER A 109 13.83 -15.51 -14.85
C SER A 109 14.90 -15.55 -13.76
N ASP A 110 14.73 -16.43 -12.78
CA ASP A 110 15.85 -16.95 -12.02
C ASP A 110 16.19 -18.35 -12.53
N SER A 111 17.14 -18.38 -13.46
CA SER A 111 17.97 -19.54 -13.75
C SER A 111 19.38 -19.02 -13.92
N GLU A 112 20.17 -19.11 -12.85
CA GLU A 112 21.52 -19.69 -12.82
C GLU A 112 22.23 -19.31 -11.52
N THR A 113 22.43 -20.29 -10.63
CA THR A 113 23.78 -20.71 -10.16
C THR A 113 23.63 -21.89 -9.20
N GLN A 114 23.86 -23.09 -9.74
CA GLN A 114 24.37 -24.21 -8.94
C GLN A 114 25.88 -24.01 -8.72
N CYS A 115 26.38 -24.44 -7.57
CA CYS A 115 27.78 -24.80 -7.40
C CYS A 115 27.88 -26.08 -6.53
N PHE A 116 28.21 -27.19 -7.22
CA PHE A 116 29.23 -28.21 -6.89
C PHE A 116 29.28 -28.81 -5.45
N THR A 117 28.83 -30.04 -5.22
CA THR A 117 29.40 -31.40 -5.46
C THR A 117 30.05 -32.04 -4.23
N SER A 118 29.64 -33.28 -3.93
CA SER A 118 30.53 -34.40 -3.60
C SER A 118 29.78 -35.75 -3.82
N PRO A 119 30.50 -36.86 -4.12
CA PRO A 119 30.05 -37.82 -5.13
C PRO A 119 29.61 -39.21 -4.60
N GLU A 120 29.21 -40.06 -5.56
CA GLU A 120 29.21 -41.54 -5.57
C GLU A 120 27.90 -42.31 -5.24
N PHE A 121 27.16 -42.79 -6.25
CA PHE A 121 27.13 -44.20 -6.74
C PHE A 121 25.99 -44.49 -7.76
N ASP A 122 26.40 -45.02 -8.92
CA ASP A 122 25.79 -45.93 -9.93
C ASP A 122 24.27 -46.16 -10.17
N MET A 123 23.87 -45.83 -11.43
CA MET A 123 23.20 -46.66 -12.47
C MET A 123 21.66 -47.00 -12.38
N PRO A 124 20.97 -47.44 -13.49
CA PRO A 124 20.55 -46.65 -14.66
C PRO A 124 19.12 -46.98 -15.23
N GLN A 125 18.77 -46.35 -16.38
CA GLN A 125 17.67 -46.64 -17.35
C GLN A 125 16.28 -46.03 -17.03
N GLN A 126 15.53 -45.43 -17.98
CA GLN A 126 15.17 -45.98 -19.28
C GLN A 126 14.70 -44.90 -20.30
N LYS A 127 14.94 -45.23 -21.58
CA LYS A 127 14.70 -44.50 -22.84
C LYS A 127 13.23 -44.15 -23.12
N GLN A 128 12.99 -43.07 -23.87
CA GLN A 128 12.57 -43.12 -25.28
C GLN A 128 12.64 -41.73 -25.98
N LYS A 129 13.09 -41.76 -27.24
CA LYS A 129 13.33 -40.70 -28.26
C LYS A 129 12.28 -40.88 -29.39
N PRO A 130 12.40 -40.23 -30.59
CA PRO A 130 12.66 -38.83 -31.01
C PRO A 130 11.56 -38.33 -32.02
N GLY A 131 11.35 -37.03 -32.30
CA GLY A 131 12.05 -36.15 -33.26
C GLY A 131 11.51 -36.27 -34.71
N PRO A 132 11.88 -35.44 -35.71
CA PRO A 132 12.47 -34.08 -35.66
C PRO A 132 11.93 -33.12 -36.78
N ASP A 133 12.38 -31.85 -36.80
CA ASP A 133 13.07 -31.16 -37.93
C ASP A 133 12.15 -30.07 -38.59
N PHE A 134 12.58 -28.91 -39.10
CA PHE A 134 13.86 -28.23 -39.28
C PHE A 134 13.56 -26.93 -40.11
N LEU A 135 14.08 -25.76 -39.69
CA LEU A 135 14.54 -24.56 -40.46
C LEU A 135 13.67 -23.96 -41.60
N ASP A 136 13.79 -22.72 -42.11
CA ASP A 136 14.55 -21.49 -41.90
C ASP A 136 14.05 -20.46 -42.97
N PHE A 137 14.35 -19.18 -42.72
CA PHE A 137 14.58 -18.07 -43.65
C PHE A 137 13.51 -17.43 -44.57
N SER A 138 13.53 -16.10 -44.47
CA SER A 138 12.92 -15.01 -45.26
C SER A 138 13.08 -15.06 -46.79
N ILE A 139 12.11 -14.42 -47.50
CA ILE A 139 12.25 -13.29 -48.45
C ILE A 139 11.08 -13.30 -49.46
N GLY A 140 10.47 -12.13 -49.67
CA GLY A 140 10.16 -11.68 -51.03
C GLY A 140 8.70 -11.60 -51.46
N SER A 141 8.17 -10.37 -51.43
CA SER A 141 7.74 -9.61 -52.61
C SER A 141 6.72 -10.20 -53.59
N GLY A 142 5.60 -9.49 -53.76
CA GLY A 142 5.19 -9.09 -55.11
C GLY A 142 3.73 -9.31 -55.50
N VAL A 143 2.99 -8.19 -55.53
CA VAL A 143 2.38 -7.65 -56.77
C VAL A 143 1.26 -8.48 -57.43
N SER A 144 0.04 -7.89 -57.32
CA SER A 144 -0.88 -7.59 -58.44
C SER A 144 -1.70 -8.76 -59.01
N SER A 145 -2.94 -8.62 -59.48
CA SER A 145 -3.93 -7.54 -59.58
C SER A 145 -5.20 -8.13 -60.18
N ASP A 146 -6.32 -7.42 -59.97
CA ASP A 146 -7.42 -7.21 -60.91
C ASP A 146 -8.37 -8.37 -61.26
N VAL A 147 -9.67 -8.10 -61.17
CA VAL A 147 -10.53 -7.81 -62.35
C VAL A 147 -11.99 -7.68 -61.88
N SER A 148 -12.42 -6.41 -61.83
CA SER A 148 -13.58 -5.85 -62.56
C SER A 148 -15.05 -6.05 -62.16
N LYS A 149 -15.69 -4.86 -62.20
CA LYS A 149 -16.93 -4.44 -62.87
C LYS A 149 -18.24 -4.48 -62.05
N LYS A 150 -19.15 -3.49 -62.14
CA LYS A 150 -19.20 -2.17 -62.81
C LYS A 150 -20.62 -1.57 -62.61
N GLY A 151 -20.67 -0.24 -62.54
CA GLY A 151 -21.87 0.60 -62.79
C GLY A 151 -22.41 1.24 -61.51
N SER A 152 -22.17 2.52 -61.16
CA SER A 152 -22.35 3.78 -61.91
C SER A 152 -23.83 3.92 -62.34
N GLU A 153 -24.61 4.95 -62.02
CA GLU A 153 -24.43 6.41 -61.86
C GLU A 153 -25.58 6.91 -60.93
N ARG A 154 -25.72 8.11 -60.37
CA ARG A 154 -25.10 9.46 -60.45
C ARG A 154 -25.70 10.22 -59.26
N SER A 155 -24.88 10.77 -58.36
CA SER A 155 -24.68 12.21 -58.16
C SER A 155 -25.96 13.05 -57.90
N SER A 156 -26.09 13.67 -56.72
CA SER A 156 -25.44 14.96 -56.42
C SER A 156 -25.94 15.61 -55.12
N SER A 157 -24.98 16.19 -54.39
CA SER A 157 -25.08 17.42 -53.56
C SER A 157 -25.78 17.29 -52.20
N SER A 158 -25.22 17.71 -51.06
CA SER A 158 -23.96 18.39 -50.74
C SER A 158 -23.90 18.61 -49.22
N SER A 159 -22.68 18.50 -48.66
CA SER A 159 -22.15 19.28 -47.51
C SER A 159 -22.69 18.90 -46.11
N ASP A 160 -21.90 18.77 -45.04
CA ASP A 160 -20.46 18.61 -44.77
C ASP A 160 -20.35 18.19 -43.29
N SER A 161 -19.23 17.57 -42.94
CA SER A 161 -18.63 17.49 -41.58
C SER A 161 -19.11 16.41 -40.60
N ASP A 162 -18.43 15.27 -40.69
CA ASP A 162 -17.41 14.81 -39.74
C ASP A 162 -17.77 14.52 -38.26
N SER A 163 -17.82 13.20 -38.02
CA SER A 163 -16.85 12.45 -37.21
C SER A 163 -17.25 11.98 -35.82
N GLU A 164 -17.49 10.66 -35.80
CA GLU A 164 -16.93 9.65 -34.91
C GLU A 164 -16.97 9.88 -33.41
N LEU A 165 -17.71 9.01 -32.71
CA LEU A 165 -17.18 8.38 -31.52
C LEU A 165 -17.74 6.98 -31.33
N ASP A 166 -16.79 6.15 -30.93
CA ASP A 166 -16.72 4.70 -30.97
C ASP A 166 -17.48 4.02 -29.81
N GLU A 167 -17.63 2.72 -29.98
CA GLU A 167 -18.34 1.73 -29.18
C GLU A 167 -18.07 1.75 -27.67
N ALA A 168 -19.14 1.85 -26.87
CA ALA A 168 -19.19 1.25 -25.53
C ALA A 168 -20.64 1.01 -25.03
N LYS A 169 -21.00 -0.28 -24.97
CA LYS A 169 -21.81 -0.95 -23.93
C LYS A 169 -23.35 -0.96 -24.09
N GLU A 170 -23.80 -2.14 -24.47
CA GLU A 170 -25.15 -2.66 -24.80
C GLU A 170 -26.25 -2.57 -23.72
N GLU A 171 -26.14 -1.77 -22.65
CA GLU A 171 -27.19 -1.75 -21.60
C GLU A 171 -28.13 -0.52 -21.71
N ASN A 172 -27.68 0.57 -22.32
CA ASN A 172 -28.50 1.78 -22.49
C ASN A 172 -29.49 1.70 -23.67
N GLY A 173 -29.26 0.79 -24.63
CA GLY A 173 -30.18 0.59 -25.75
C GLY A 173 -31.55 0.10 -25.30
N SER A 174 -31.59 -0.85 -24.36
CA SER A 174 -32.85 -1.45 -23.88
C SER A 174 -33.73 -0.43 -23.13
N ILE A 175 -33.12 0.48 -22.36
CA ILE A 175 -33.84 1.52 -21.62
C ILE A 175 -34.34 2.61 -22.58
N PHE A 176 -33.55 2.96 -23.60
CA PHE A 176 -33.94 3.93 -24.61
C PHE A 176 -35.13 3.43 -25.46
N TYR A 177 -35.12 2.18 -25.91
CA TYR A 177 -36.27 1.60 -26.62
C TYR A 177 -37.51 1.48 -25.73
N ALA A 178 -37.35 1.10 -24.46
CA ALA A 178 -38.47 1.04 -23.51
C ALA A 178 -39.07 2.43 -23.22
N LEU A 179 -38.24 3.46 -23.11
CA LEU A 179 -38.69 4.84 -22.94
C LEU A 179 -39.35 5.39 -24.21
N SER A 180 -38.78 5.12 -25.40
CA SER A 180 -39.41 5.50 -26.67
C SER A 180 -40.75 4.81 -26.87
N GLN A 181 -40.88 3.53 -26.52
CA GLN A 181 -42.14 2.79 -26.59
C GLN A 181 -43.19 3.41 -25.65
N LYS A 182 -42.81 3.75 -24.42
CA LYS A 182 -43.69 4.41 -23.46
C LYS A 182 -44.09 5.83 -23.88
N ASN A 183 -43.22 6.53 -24.60
CA ASN A 183 -43.50 7.88 -25.11
C ASN A 183 -44.54 7.83 -26.24
N ILE A 184 -44.44 6.84 -27.13
CA ILE A 184 -45.45 6.60 -28.17
C ILE A 184 -46.81 6.22 -27.56
N GLU A 185 -46.82 5.35 -26.54
CA GLU A 185 -48.06 4.98 -25.83
C GLU A 185 -48.73 6.18 -25.14
N LEU A 186 -47.94 7.06 -24.52
CA LEU A 186 -48.46 8.29 -23.91
C LEU A 186 -48.92 9.32 -24.94
N GLU A 187 -48.26 9.40 -26.11
CA GLU A 187 -48.71 10.23 -27.23
C GLU A 187 -50.04 9.73 -27.80
N ASP A 188 -50.24 8.42 -27.93
CA ASP A 188 -51.50 7.81 -28.38
C ASP A 188 -52.65 8.05 -27.37
N GLU A 189 -52.40 7.88 -26.06
CA GLU A 189 -53.39 8.20 -25.02
C GLU A 189 -53.74 9.69 -25.01
N LEU A 190 -52.77 10.59 -25.20
CA LEU A 190 -53.02 12.03 -25.31
C LEU A 190 -53.85 12.37 -26.56
N GLN A 191 -53.57 11.70 -27.68
CA GLN A 191 -54.33 11.87 -28.92
C GLN A 191 -55.78 11.39 -28.75
N GLU A 192 -56.01 10.29 -28.03
CA GLU A 192 -57.34 9.76 -27.73
C GLU A 192 -58.12 10.70 -26.80
N VAL A 193 -57.48 11.23 -25.75
CA VAL A 193 -58.11 12.19 -24.83
C VAL A 193 -58.45 13.50 -25.55
N ARG A 194 -57.58 13.98 -26.45
CA ARG A 194 -57.89 15.15 -27.31
C ARG A 194 -59.09 14.88 -28.21
N GLY A 195 -59.16 13.72 -28.87
CA GLY A 195 -60.33 13.35 -29.68
C GLY A 195 -61.64 13.29 -28.88
N LYS A 196 -61.57 12.84 -27.62
CA LYS A 196 -62.73 12.85 -26.69
C LYS A 196 -63.14 14.27 -26.28
N LEU A 197 -62.17 15.17 -26.11
CA LEU A 197 -62.43 16.58 -25.78
C LEU A 197 -63.10 17.30 -26.96
N ASP A 198 -62.57 17.13 -28.17
CA ASP A 198 -63.12 17.73 -29.39
C ASP A 198 -64.57 17.23 -29.64
N ALA A 199 -64.84 15.94 -29.41
CA ALA A 199 -66.19 15.38 -29.51
C ALA A 199 -67.16 15.92 -28.44
N LEU A 200 -66.65 16.29 -27.26
CA LEU A 200 -67.43 16.94 -26.20
C LEU A 200 -67.69 18.40 -26.54
N GLU A 201 -66.71 19.09 -27.10
CA GLU A 201 -66.81 20.49 -27.54
C GLU A 201 -67.79 20.63 -28.72
N GLU A 202 -67.79 19.67 -29.66
CA GLU A 202 -68.78 19.60 -30.75
C GLU A 202 -70.21 19.35 -30.23
N LYS A 203 -70.38 18.48 -29.24
CA LYS A 203 -71.67 18.28 -28.56
C LYS A 203 -72.15 19.53 -27.83
N HIS A 204 -71.23 20.29 -27.23
CA HIS A 204 -71.53 21.54 -26.56
C HIS A 204 -71.95 22.63 -27.56
N ALA A 205 -71.27 22.71 -28.71
CA ALA A 205 -71.64 23.58 -29.82
C ALA A 205 -72.98 23.20 -30.46
N HIS A 206 -73.36 21.92 -30.45
CA HIS A 206 -74.67 21.44 -30.92
C HIS A 206 -75.80 21.85 -29.95
N CYS A 207 -75.62 21.64 -28.63
CA CYS A 207 -76.60 22.07 -27.63
C CYS A 207 -76.78 23.60 -27.57
N GLN A 208 -75.73 24.38 -27.84
CA GLN A 208 -75.82 25.85 -27.87
C GLN A 208 -76.57 26.37 -29.11
N ARG A 209 -76.59 25.59 -30.21
CA ARG A 209 -77.30 25.93 -31.45
C ARG A 209 -78.81 25.64 -31.34
N ASP A 210 -79.20 24.61 -30.57
CA ASP A 210 -80.61 24.28 -30.30
C ASP A 210 -81.28 25.24 -29.30
N LEU A 211 -80.51 25.94 -28.47
CA LEU A 211 -81.03 26.97 -27.56
C LEU A 211 -81.26 28.32 -28.23
N SER A 212 -80.65 28.59 -29.39
CA SER A 212 -80.76 29.88 -30.09
C SER A 212 -81.95 29.98 -31.07
N THR A 213 -82.66 28.89 -31.35
CA THR A 213 -83.78 28.87 -32.32
C THR A 213 -85.17 28.99 -31.69
N ASN A 214 -85.30 29.05 -30.36
CA ASN A 214 -86.60 29.11 -29.66
C ASN A 214 -86.88 30.45 -28.95
N SER A 215 -86.61 31.58 -29.61
CA SER A 215 -87.09 32.90 -29.18
C SER A 215 -87.90 33.58 -30.27
N LYS A 216 -89.02 32.98 -30.69
CA LYS A 216 -90.13 33.66 -31.39
C LYS A 216 -91.41 32.84 -31.23
N VAL A 217 -92.13 33.02 -30.12
CA VAL A 217 -93.58 32.81 -30.08
C VAL A 217 -94.21 33.99 -29.37
N THR A 218 -95.00 34.69 -30.17
CA THR A 218 -95.80 35.87 -29.91
C THR A 218 -96.98 35.59 -28.97
N GLU A 219 -97.32 36.65 -28.22
CA GLU A 219 -98.55 36.86 -27.49
C GLU A 219 -99.79 36.34 -28.22
N HIS A 220 -100.68 35.65 -27.47
CA HIS A 220 -102.12 35.79 -27.64
C HIS A 220 -102.84 35.33 -26.36
N ASP A 221 -103.49 36.28 -25.70
CA ASP A 221 -104.54 36.05 -24.70
C ASP A 221 -105.72 35.31 -25.33
N SER A 222 -106.27 34.31 -24.63
CA SER A 222 -107.70 34.30 -24.25
C SER A 222 -108.16 32.97 -23.59
N ALA A 223 -109.08 33.14 -22.64
CA ALA A 223 -110.12 32.22 -22.17
C ALA A 223 -109.85 31.31 -20.95
N LEU A 224 -110.26 31.87 -19.80
CA LEU A 224 -111.25 31.36 -18.81
C LEU A 224 -111.00 30.06 -18.00
N GLU A 225 -111.11 30.25 -16.67
CA GLU A 225 -111.57 29.30 -15.62
C GLU A 225 -110.62 28.20 -15.08
N SER A 226 -109.51 28.60 -14.43
CA SER A 226 -108.88 27.83 -13.32
C SER A 226 -107.95 28.66 -12.40
N SER A 227 -108.09 29.99 -12.40
CA SER A 227 -107.00 30.93 -12.08
C SER A 227 -106.58 31.04 -10.59
N THR A 228 -107.34 30.59 -9.60
CA THR A 228 -106.95 30.81 -8.19
C THR A 228 -105.98 29.76 -7.63
N LYS A 229 -106.04 28.50 -8.09
CA LYS A 229 -105.15 27.43 -7.61
C LYS A 229 -103.80 27.43 -8.33
N VAL A 230 -103.81 27.66 -9.65
CA VAL A 230 -102.59 27.79 -10.46
C VAL A 230 -101.79 29.03 -10.07
N ASN A 231 -102.44 30.13 -9.66
CA ASN A 231 -101.73 31.31 -9.18
C ASN A 231 -101.04 31.07 -7.82
N SER A 232 -101.68 30.35 -6.89
CA SER A 232 -101.04 30.00 -5.61
C SER A 232 -99.87 29.03 -5.76
N GLU A 233 -99.95 28.07 -6.70
CA GLU A 233 -98.87 27.13 -7.00
C GLU A 233 -97.70 27.83 -7.73
N LYS A 234 -98.00 28.81 -8.58
CA LYS A 234 -97.00 29.66 -9.24
C LYS A 234 -96.25 30.55 -8.25
N GLU A 235 -96.96 31.22 -7.34
CA GLU A 235 -96.35 32.04 -6.29
C GLU A 235 -95.47 31.20 -5.35
N ALA A 236 -95.90 29.98 -5.00
CA ALA A 236 -95.09 29.05 -4.20
C ALA A 236 -93.82 28.58 -4.95
N LEU A 237 -93.93 28.28 -6.25
CA LEU A 237 -92.77 27.95 -7.09
C LEU A 237 -91.81 29.13 -7.26
N GLU A 238 -92.31 30.35 -7.43
CA GLU A 238 -91.48 31.56 -7.48
C GLU A 238 -90.74 31.80 -6.16
N ALA A 239 -91.38 31.58 -5.01
CA ALA A 239 -90.73 31.66 -3.71
C ALA A 239 -89.60 30.63 -3.57
N VAL A 240 -89.84 29.37 -3.96
CA VAL A 240 -88.81 28.31 -3.95
C VAL A 240 -87.67 28.63 -4.92
N LEU A 241 -87.97 29.13 -6.12
CA LEU A 241 -86.94 29.54 -7.09
C LEU A 241 -86.11 30.71 -6.56
N PHE A 242 -86.71 31.66 -5.86
CA PHE A 242 -86.01 32.77 -5.23
C PHE A 242 -85.08 32.28 -4.10
N GLU A 243 -85.55 31.37 -3.25
CA GLU A 243 -84.70 30.73 -2.22
C GLU A 243 -83.53 29.96 -2.83
N ARG A 244 -83.78 29.14 -3.86
CA ARG A 244 -82.72 28.40 -4.56
C ARG A 244 -81.74 29.32 -5.27
N LYS A 245 -82.20 30.43 -5.82
CA LYS A 245 -81.34 31.45 -6.42
C LYS A 245 -80.41 32.08 -5.37
N ASN A 246 -80.95 32.43 -4.20
CA ASN A 246 -80.15 32.95 -3.09
C ASN A 246 -79.15 31.91 -2.55
N GLU A 247 -79.56 30.65 -2.45
CA GLU A 247 -78.69 29.53 -2.06
C GLU A 247 -77.53 29.35 -3.06
N ILE A 248 -77.81 29.38 -4.36
CA ILE A 248 -76.79 29.32 -5.42
C ILE A 248 -75.85 30.52 -5.33
N GLU A 249 -76.35 31.72 -5.06
CA GLU A 249 -75.54 32.93 -4.94
C GLU A 249 -74.63 32.88 -3.70
N MET A 250 -75.12 32.39 -2.57
CA MET A 250 -74.33 32.12 -1.37
C MET A 250 -73.26 31.04 -1.61
N LEU A 251 -73.62 29.93 -2.28
CA LEU A 251 -72.67 28.86 -2.64
C LEU A 251 -71.60 29.36 -3.63
N LYS A 252 -71.95 30.22 -4.59
CA LYS A 252 -70.98 30.87 -5.48
C LYS A 252 -70.02 31.77 -4.70
N GLY A 253 -70.51 32.54 -3.74
CA GLY A 253 -69.68 33.36 -2.86
C GLY A 253 -68.73 32.52 -2.00
N ALA A 254 -69.21 31.39 -1.45
CA ALA A 254 -68.39 30.45 -0.70
C ALA A 254 -67.34 29.77 -1.58
N MET A 255 -67.70 29.34 -2.79
CA MET A 255 -66.78 28.76 -3.76
C MET A 255 -65.70 29.75 -4.21
N ALA A 256 -66.06 31.02 -4.45
CA ALA A 256 -65.10 32.07 -4.77
C ALA A 256 -64.14 32.36 -3.61
N SER A 257 -64.65 32.33 -2.37
CA SER A 257 -63.82 32.52 -1.17
C SER A 257 -62.85 31.35 -0.95
N ALA A 258 -63.31 30.12 -1.15
CA ALA A 258 -62.47 28.93 -1.10
C ALA A 258 -61.41 28.93 -2.21
N ALA A 259 -61.76 29.30 -3.44
CA ALA A 259 -60.82 29.44 -4.54
C ALA A 259 -59.71 30.46 -4.21
N LYS A 260 -60.07 31.61 -3.62
CA LYS A 260 -59.10 32.62 -3.21
C LYS A 260 -58.19 32.15 -2.07
N GLN A 261 -58.70 31.32 -1.15
CA GLN A 261 -57.87 30.71 -0.10
C GLN A 261 -56.86 29.73 -0.68
N PHE A 262 -57.27 28.86 -1.61
CA PHE A 262 -56.35 27.96 -2.29
C PHE A 262 -55.31 28.70 -3.12
N GLU A 263 -55.67 29.80 -3.77
CA GLU A 263 -54.72 30.64 -4.52
C GLU A 263 -53.62 31.21 -3.60
N VAL A 264 -53.99 31.67 -2.39
CA VAL A 264 -53.02 32.13 -1.38
C VAL A 264 -52.15 30.99 -0.85
N GLU A 265 -52.73 29.82 -0.60
CA GLU A 265 -51.98 28.65 -0.13
C GLU A 265 -50.99 28.14 -1.20
N LEU A 266 -51.40 28.10 -2.47
CA LEU A 266 -50.52 27.77 -3.59
C LEU A 266 -49.35 28.75 -3.69
N ALA A 267 -49.63 30.06 -3.62
CA ALA A 267 -48.57 31.07 -3.64
C ALA A 267 -47.61 30.93 -2.44
N HIS A 268 -48.12 30.54 -1.26
CA HIS A 268 -47.29 30.27 -0.10
C HIS A 268 -46.40 29.04 -0.30
N ARG A 269 -46.95 27.95 -0.85
CA ARG A 269 -46.17 26.73 -1.18
C ARG A 269 -45.13 27.00 -2.26
N ASP A 270 -45.45 27.80 -3.28
CA ASP A 270 -44.49 28.20 -4.31
C ASP A 270 -43.32 29.00 -3.71
N LEU A 271 -43.59 29.87 -2.74
CA LEU A 271 -42.55 30.59 -2.00
C LEU A 271 -41.65 29.63 -1.19
N GLU A 272 -42.25 28.65 -0.48
CA GLU A 272 -41.50 27.63 0.27
C GLU A 272 -40.64 26.76 -0.65
N ILE A 273 -41.17 26.34 -1.80
CA ILE A 273 -40.43 25.61 -2.83
C ILE A 273 -39.28 26.47 -3.34
N GLY A 274 -39.50 27.76 -3.58
CA GLY A 274 -38.47 28.71 -3.97
C GLY A 274 -37.32 28.80 -2.94
N LYS A 275 -37.64 28.84 -1.65
CA LYS A 275 -36.64 28.84 -0.56
C LYS A 275 -35.85 27.52 -0.55
N CYS A 276 -36.54 26.38 -0.57
CA CYS A 276 -35.89 25.07 -0.58
C CYS A 276 -34.98 24.91 -1.79
N LYS A 277 -35.42 25.38 -2.97
CA LYS A 277 -34.62 25.35 -4.20
C LYS A 277 -33.38 26.23 -4.10
N HIS A 278 -33.48 27.40 -3.49
CA HIS A 278 -32.34 28.28 -3.25
C HIS A 278 -31.33 27.67 -2.27
N GLU A 279 -31.80 27.13 -1.14
CA GLU A 279 -30.96 26.44 -0.15
C GLU A 279 -30.25 25.23 -0.76
N LEU A 280 -30.96 24.44 -1.56
CA LEU A 280 -30.38 23.31 -2.29
C LEU A 280 -29.31 23.78 -3.30
N GLY A 281 -29.54 24.89 -3.99
CA GLY A 281 -28.55 25.50 -4.89
C GLY A 281 -27.27 25.91 -4.14
N VAL A 282 -27.41 26.61 -3.01
CA VAL A 282 -26.26 27.02 -2.18
C VAL A 282 -25.50 25.81 -1.63
N LEU A 283 -26.20 24.77 -1.19
CA LEU A 283 -25.56 23.53 -0.72
C LEU A 283 -24.85 22.79 -1.86
N SER A 284 -25.44 22.75 -3.05
CA SER A 284 -24.82 22.15 -4.23
C SER A 284 -23.55 22.90 -4.66
N GLU A 285 -23.54 24.23 -4.62
CA GLU A 285 -22.35 25.03 -4.90
C GLU A 285 -21.23 24.78 -3.90
N LYS A 286 -21.56 24.73 -2.60
CA LYS A 286 -20.60 24.38 -1.54
C LYS A 286 -20.01 22.98 -1.77
N TYR A 287 -20.87 21.99 -2.05
CA TYR A 287 -20.42 20.63 -2.34
C TYR A 287 -19.48 20.57 -3.55
N LEU A 288 -19.78 21.31 -4.62
CA LEU A 288 -18.91 21.39 -5.80
C LEU A 288 -17.58 22.07 -5.47
N HIS A 289 -17.60 23.12 -4.65
CA HIS A 289 -16.38 23.78 -4.19
C HIS A 289 -15.51 22.84 -3.35
N ASP A 290 -16.08 22.19 -2.34
CA ASP A 290 -15.37 21.23 -1.49
C ASP A 290 -14.81 20.07 -2.31
N LYS A 291 -15.60 19.52 -3.25
CA LYS A 291 -15.14 18.50 -4.19
C LYS A 291 -13.92 18.98 -5.00
N SER A 292 -13.95 20.20 -5.55
CA SER A 292 -12.83 20.77 -6.29
C SER A 292 -11.58 20.92 -5.42
N THR A 293 -11.74 21.38 -4.17
CA THR A 293 -10.60 21.53 -3.25
C THR A 293 -9.94 20.19 -2.91
N LEU A 294 -10.74 19.15 -2.69
CA LEU A 294 -10.26 17.79 -2.45
C LEU A 294 -9.57 17.20 -3.69
N GLU A 295 -10.09 17.44 -4.89
CA GLU A 295 -9.46 17.03 -6.14
C GLU A 295 -8.09 17.71 -6.34
N ASP A 296 -7.96 18.99 -5.99
CA ASP A 296 -6.69 19.71 -6.03
C ASP A 296 -5.71 19.19 -4.97
N GLU A 297 -6.17 18.83 -3.77
CA GLU A 297 -5.35 18.18 -2.74
C GLU A 297 -4.83 16.81 -3.19
N LEU A 298 -5.70 15.97 -3.76
CA LEU A 298 -5.31 14.68 -4.32
C LEU A 298 -4.27 14.84 -5.44
N ARG A 299 -4.40 15.87 -6.28
CA ARG A 299 -3.42 16.17 -7.33
C ARG A 299 -2.08 16.59 -6.75
N ARG A 300 -2.07 17.42 -5.70
CA ARG A 300 -0.85 17.81 -4.98
C ARG A 300 -0.16 16.60 -4.35
N LEU A 301 -0.91 15.75 -3.65
CA LEU A 301 -0.37 14.55 -3.01
C LEU A 301 0.20 13.57 -4.06
N HIS A 302 -0.49 13.35 -5.18
CA HIS A 302 0.06 12.55 -6.29
C HIS A 302 1.36 13.13 -6.83
N GLY A 303 1.48 14.46 -6.94
CA GLY A 303 2.72 15.12 -7.33
C GLY A 303 3.87 14.85 -6.36
N ILE A 304 3.61 14.90 -5.05
CA ILE A 304 4.59 14.58 -4.02
C ILE A 304 5.01 13.11 -4.12
N ILE A 305 4.07 12.18 -4.25
CA ILE A 305 4.35 10.75 -4.41
C ILE A 305 5.26 10.50 -5.61
N LYS A 306 4.93 11.09 -6.77
CA LYS A 306 5.73 10.96 -7.99
C LYS A 306 7.17 11.47 -7.82
N ASN A 307 7.35 12.55 -7.07
CA ASN A 307 8.69 13.07 -6.76
C ASN A 307 9.46 12.12 -5.84
N MET A 308 8.81 11.58 -4.81
CA MET A 308 9.42 10.60 -3.90
C MET A 308 9.79 9.30 -4.62
N GLU A 309 8.98 8.84 -5.58
CA GLU A 309 9.32 7.70 -6.44
C GLU A 309 10.59 7.97 -7.25
N GLY A 310 10.72 9.18 -7.83
CA GLY A 310 11.93 9.60 -8.55
C GLY A 310 13.17 9.67 -7.65
N ASP A 311 13.03 10.21 -6.43
CA ASP A 311 14.12 10.25 -5.45
C ASP A 311 14.53 8.84 -5.00
N LEU A 312 13.55 7.94 -4.83
CA LEU A 312 13.80 6.55 -4.46
C LEU A 312 14.55 5.80 -5.58
N GLU A 313 14.20 6.03 -6.84
CA GLU A 313 14.92 5.48 -8.00
C GLU A 313 16.37 5.98 -8.04
N LYS A 314 16.59 7.29 -7.79
CA LYS A 314 17.94 7.86 -7.74
C LYS A 314 18.78 7.24 -6.61
N ILE A 315 18.20 7.09 -5.41
CA ILE A 315 18.87 6.43 -4.27
C ILE A 315 19.16 4.95 -4.60
N SER A 316 18.25 4.27 -5.31
CA SER A 316 18.44 2.89 -5.74
C SER A 316 19.65 2.75 -6.67
N GLN A 317 19.80 3.69 -7.60
CA GLN A 317 20.91 3.75 -8.54
C GLN A 317 22.24 4.05 -7.83
N GLU A 318 22.26 5.03 -6.93
CA GLU A 318 23.45 5.35 -6.10
C GLU A 318 23.87 4.14 -5.25
N ARG A 319 22.90 3.41 -4.67
CA ARG A 319 23.17 2.18 -3.92
C ARG A 319 23.82 1.09 -4.79
N LEU A 320 23.39 0.93 -6.04
CA LEU A 320 23.99 -0.02 -6.97
C LEU A 320 25.44 0.35 -7.29
N GLN A 321 25.73 1.63 -7.51
CA GLN A 321 27.10 2.13 -7.75
C GLN A 321 28.00 1.94 -6.52
N LEU A 322 27.50 2.21 -5.33
CA LEU A 322 28.24 1.95 -4.09
C LEU A 322 28.53 0.46 -3.93
N ARG A 323 27.56 -0.41 -4.27
CA ARG A 323 27.75 -1.86 -4.19
C ARG A 323 28.80 -2.38 -5.16
N SER A 324 28.88 -1.84 -6.39
CA SER A 324 29.96 -2.21 -7.32
C SER A 324 31.31 -1.73 -6.79
N ARG A 325 31.38 -0.51 -6.24
CA ARG A 325 32.62 0.03 -5.67
C ARG A 325 33.11 -0.77 -4.46
N ILE A 326 32.21 -1.21 -3.58
CA ILE A 326 32.55 -2.10 -2.46
C ILE A 326 33.16 -3.40 -2.99
N LYS A 327 32.57 -4.01 -4.02
CA LYS A 327 33.07 -5.25 -4.62
C LYS A 327 34.49 -5.09 -5.21
N GLU A 328 34.77 -3.94 -5.83
CA GLU A 328 36.12 -3.61 -6.32
C GLU A 328 37.12 -3.46 -5.17
N LEU A 329 36.72 -2.78 -4.09
CA LEU A 329 37.57 -2.61 -2.90
C LEU A 329 37.84 -3.94 -2.20
N GLU A 330 36.85 -4.83 -2.11
CA GLU A 330 37.03 -6.19 -1.57
C GLU A 330 38.04 -7.00 -2.41
N GLN A 331 37.97 -6.90 -3.74
CA GLN A 331 38.94 -7.55 -4.62
C GLN A 331 40.36 -6.97 -4.46
N ALA A 332 40.49 -5.65 -4.32
CA ALA A 332 41.77 -5.00 -4.07
C ALA A 332 42.34 -5.34 -2.68
N ALA A 333 41.49 -5.47 -1.66
CA ALA A 333 41.90 -5.91 -0.34
C ALA A 333 42.41 -7.36 -0.36
N HIS A 334 41.73 -8.25 -1.09
CA HIS A 334 42.19 -9.63 -1.26
C HIS A 334 43.53 -9.74 -2.01
N SER A 335 43.78 -8.90 -3.02
CA SER A 335 45.08 -8.91 -3.70
C SER A 335 46.21 -8.34 -2.83
N LEU A 336 45.90 -7.35 -1.98
CA LEU A 336 46.85 -6.82 -1.01
C LEU A 336 47.18 -7.83 0.10
N ASP A 337 46.19 -8.61 0.55
CA ASP A 337 46.40 -9.67 1.56
C ASP A 337 47.30 -10.80 1.01
N TYR A 338 47.13 -11.13 -0.28
CA TYR A 338 48.01 -12.05 -0.99
C TYR A 338 49.46 -11.53 -1.06
N SER A 339 49.66 -10.26 -1.46
CA SER A 339 51.00 -9.69 -1.53
C SER A 339 51.63 -9.49 -0.14
N ALA A 340 50.84 -9.17 0.88
CA ALA A 340 51.30 -9.11 2.26
C ALA A 340 51.79 -10.49 2.74
N SER A 341 51.09 -11.57 2.39
CA SER A 341 51.51 -12.94 2.68
C SER A 341 52.84 -13.28 2.00
N GLU A 342 53.01 -12.91 0.72
CA GLU A 342 54.27 -13.09 -0.03
C GLU A 342 55.43 -12.31 0.59
N ILE A 343 55.18 -11.09 1.09
CA ILE A 343 56.18 -10.29 1.82
C ILE A 343 56.63 -11.00 3.11
N VAL A 344 55.71 -11.63 3.85
CA VAL A 344 56.06 -12.37 5.07
C VAL A 344 56.95 -13.58 4.73
N GLU A 345 56.64 -14.32 3.66
CA GLU A 345 57.50 -15.43 3.20
C GLU A 345 58.90 -14.93 2.81
N LEU A 346 58.98 -13.82 2.08
CA LEU A 346 60.26 -13.21 1.71
C LEU A 346 61.05 -12.72 2.93
N GLN A 347 60.37 -12.13 3.93
CA GLN A 347 61.01 -11.74 5.20
C GLN A 347 61.59 -12.94 5.94
N GLU A 348 60.91 -14.08 5.93
CA GLU A 348 61.43 -15.32 6.53
C GLU A 348 62.67 -15.84 5.80
N VAL A 349 62.68 -15.78 4.45
CA VAL A 349 63.87 -16.13 3.66
C VAL A 349 65.03 -15.18 3.97
N ILE A 350 64.79 -13.87 4.06
CA ILE A 350 65.81 -12.88 4.43
C ILE A 350 66.35 -13.18 5.84
N ARG A 351 65.48 -13.48 6.81
CA ARG A 351 65.89 -13.86 8.18
C ARG A 351 66.79 -15.10 8.18
N ASN A 352 66.43 -16.12 7.41
CA ASN A 352 67.22 -17.35 7.32
C ASN A 352 68.59 -17.12 6.66
N THR A 353 68.64 -16.35 5.56
CA THR A 353 69.90 -16.02 4.88
C THR A 353 70.81 -15.15 5.75
N GLN A 354 70.27 -14.21 6.52
CA GLN A 354 71.04 -13.43 7.51
C GLN A 354 71.65 -14.32 8.59
N ALA A 355 70.91 -15.31 9.10
CA ALA A 355 71.42 -16.25 10.10
C ALA A 355 72.56 -17.14 9.55
N GLU A 356 72.45 -17.60 8.30
CA GLU A 356 73.54 -18.33 7.64
C GLU A 356 74.77 -17.45 7.43
N LEU A 357 74.58 -16.19 7.03
CA LEU A 357 75.68 -15.24 6.85
C LEU A 357 76.43 -15.02 8.18
N GLU A 358 75.69 -14.89 9.29
CA GLU A 358 76.25 -14.77 10.64
C GLU A 358 77.05 -16.01 11.07
N LYS A 359 76.65 -17.20 10.61
CA LYS A 359 77.40 -18.42 10.85
C LYS A 359 78.71 -18.42 10.06
N VAL A 360 78.65 -18.06 8.78
CA VAL A 360 79.84 -17.97 7.91
C VAL A 360 80.82 -16.92 8.41
N THR A 361 80.35 -15.78 8.93
CA THR A 361 81.24 -14.77 9.53
C THR A 361 81.93 -15.29 10.78
N LYS A 362 81.22 -16.02 11.66
CA LYS A 362 81.83 -16.70 12.82
C LYS A 362 82.89 -17.73 12.39
N GLU A 363 82.59 -18.56 11.39
CA GLU A 363 83.56 -19.54 10.83
C GLU A 363 84.80 -18.86 10.25
N LYS A 364 84.64 -17.72 9.57
CA LYS A 364 85.74 -16.92 9.03
C LYS A 364 86.66 -16.38 10.14
N GLU A 365 86.11 -15.89 11.25
CA GLU A 365 86.94 -15.42 12.37
C GLU A 365 87.75 -16.55 13.00
N VAL A 366 87.17 -17.75 13.16
CA VAL A 366 87.90 -18.94 13.64
C VAL A 366 89.05 -19.31 12.70
N LEU A 367 88.82 -19.29 11.37
CA LEU A 367 89.89 -19.55 10.40
C LEU A 367 91.00 -18.49 10.46
N LYS A 368 90.66 -17.25 10.76
CA LYS A 368 91.62 -16.15 10.94
C LYS A 368 92.46 -16.36 12.20
N GLU A 369 91.84 -16.80 13.30
CA GLU A 369 92.56 -17.19 14.53
C GLU A 369 93.54 -18.32 14.24
N HIS A 370 93.11 -19.39 13.57
CA HIS A 370 94.00 -20.47 13.16
C HIS A 370 95.14 -20.02 12.23
N ALA A 371 94.86 -19.11 11.30
CA ALA A 371 95.91 -18.53 10.43
C ALA A 371 96.96 -17.77 11.25
N ASN A 372 96.51 -16.98 12.24
CA ASN A 372 97.41 -16.26 13.16
C ASN A 372 98.23 -17.24 14.02
N GLU A 373 97.62 -18.33 14.50
CA GLU A 373 98.32 -19.40 15.23
C GLU A 373 99.41 -20.05 14.36
N PHE A 374 99.09 -20.37 13.10
CA PHE A 374 100.07 -20.90 12.14
C PHE A 374 101.21 -19.92 11.89
N GLU A 375 100.93 -18.63 11.77
CA GLU A 375 101.96 -17.60 11.61
C GLU A 375 102.86 -17.50 12.85
N GLN A 376 102.30 -17.60 14.07
CA GLN A 376 103.08 -17.65 15.30
C GLN A 376 103.97 -18.91 15.37
N LEU A 377 103.46 -20.06 14.94
CA LEU A 377 104.26 -21.29 14.86
C LEU A 377 105.42 -21.17 13.85
N LEU A 378 105.18 -20.51 12.71
CA LEU A 378 106.25 -20.22 11.74
C LEU A 378 107.33 -19.30 12.33
N LYS A 379 106.94 -18.23 13.03
CA LYS A 379 107.88 -17.35 13.74
C LYS A 379 108.67 -18.11 14.82
N GLY A 380 108.02 -19.01 15.56
CA GLY A 380 108.69 -19.88 16.54
C GLY A 380 109.69 -20.84 15.89
N LEU A 381 109.34 -21.41 14.74
CA LEU A 381 110.25 -22.26 13.96
C LEU A 381 111.44 -21.46 13.44
N GLU A 382 111.23 -20.23 12.97
CA GLU A 382 112.28 -19.34 12.50
C GLU A 382 113.28 -19.00 13.62
N VAL A 383 112.80 -18.70 14.83
CA VAL A 383 113.65 -18.51 16.01
C VAL A 383 114.43 -19.78 16.36
N SER A 384 113.82 -20.97 16.29
CA SER A 384 114.56 -22.24 16.48
C SER A 384 115.57 -22.53 15.35
N GLY A 385 115.30 -22.06 14.11
CA GLY A 385 116.23 -22.09 12.99
C GLY A 385 117.43 -21.19 13.21
N THR A 386 117.25 -20.04 13.87
CA THR A 386 118.37 -19.18 14.30
C THR A 386 119.19 -19.78 15.44
N GLU A 387 118.65 -20.72 16.23
CA GLU A 387 119.43 -21.51 17.20
C GLU A 387 120.22 -22.64 16.53
N VAL A 388 119.67 -23.27 15.48
CA VAL A 388 120.44 -24.21 14.62
C VAL A 388 121.56 -23.48 13.86
N ALA A 389 121.37 -22.21 13.54
CA ALA A 389 122.40 -21.34 12.93
C ALA A 389 123.50 -20.86 13.90
N LYS A 390 123.42 -21.16 15.21
CA LYS A 390 124.48 -20.87 16.21
C LYS A 390 125.49 -22.02 16.40
N LEU A 391 125.21 -23.21 15.83
CA LEU A 391 126.13 -24.37 15.82
C LEU A 391 127.40 -24.18 14.94
N PRO A 392 127.39 -23.39 13.84
CA PRO A 392 128.59 -23.05 13.07
C PRO A 392 129.52 -22.04 13.78
N GLU A 393 129.01 -21.18 14.67
CA GLU A 393 129.78 -20.16 15.40
C GLU A 393 130.76 -20.76 16.42
N THR A 394 130.40 -21.89 17.04
CA THR A 394 131.30 -22.61 17.95
C THR A 394 132.43 -23.36 17.22
N ILE A 395 132.26 -23.64 15.94
CA ILE A 395 133.28 -24.31 15.09
C ILE A 395 134.24 -23.26 14.50
N LYS A 396 133.73 -22.09 14.10
CA LYS A 396 134.50 -20.98 13.51
C LYS A 396 135.39 -20.23 14.51
N ASN A 397 135.05 -20.24 15.81
CA ASN A 397 135.80 -19.57 16.88
C ASN A 397 137.14 -20.26 17.22
N LEU A 398 137.32 -21.54 16.84
CA LEU A 398 138.60 -22.27 16.98
C LEU A 398 139.52 -22.10 15.76
N GLU A 399 138.98 -21.82 14.58
CA GLU A 399 139.74 -21.60 13.35
C GLU A 399 140.25 -20.14 13.22
N ALA A 400 139.51 -19.18 13.78
CA ALA A 400 139.85 -17.74 13.77
C ALA A 400 140.91 -17.30 14.81
N GLN A 401 141.50 -18.23 15.58
CA GLN A 401 142.66 -17.93 16.43
C GLN A 401 144.01 -18.01 15.68
N LEU A 402 144.06 -18.56 14.46
CA LEU A 402 145.31 -18.69 13.72
C LEU A 402 145.55 -17.57 12.69
N GLU A 403 144.50 -16.98 12.11
CA GLU A 403 144.65 -16.10 10.93
C GLU A 403 144.21 -14.64 11.18
N ARG A 404 144.26 -14.17 12.43
CA ARG A 404 144.14 -12.73 12.77
C ARG A 404 145.37 -11.91 12.35
N SER A 405 146.23 -12.47 11.51
CA SER A 405 147.54 -11.97 11.15
C SER A 405 147.60 -10.68 10.33
N PHE A 406 146.89 -10.66 9.20
CA PHE A 406 147.42 -9.93 8.04
C PHE A 406 146.44 -9.11 7.18
N GLU A 407 145.11 -9.26 7.27
CA GLU A 407 144.19 -8.63 6.30
C GLU A 407 143.17 -7.63 6.89
N GLU A 408 143.22 -7.31 8.18
CA GLU A 408 142.21 -6.49 8.91
C GLU A 408 142.19 -4.98 8.57
N LYS A 409 142.83 -4.53 7.47
CA LYS A 409 142.84 -3.11 7.05
C LYS A 409 142.04 -2.79 5.78
N SER A 410 141.65 -3.76 4.95
CA SER A 410 140.86 -3.49 3.73
C SER A 410 139.34 -3.70 3.89
N VAL A 411 138.89 -4.38 4.95
CA VAL A 411 137.49 -4.83 5.15
C VAL A 411 136.57 -3.73 5.71
N LEU A 412 137.11 -2.71 6.39
CA LEU A 412 136.30 -1.60 6.94
C LEU A 412 135.67 -0.70 5.86
N GLN A 413 136.07 -0.83 4.59
CA GLN A 413 135.55 -0.02 3.49
C GLN A 413 134.37 -0.68 2.74
N ASP A 414 134.21 -2.00 2.85
CA ASP A 414 133.10 -2.74 2.25
C ASP A 414 131.89 -2.88 3.19
N GLN A 415 132.07 -2.76 4.51
CA GLN A 415 130.98 -2.78 5.49
C GLN A 415 130.09 -1.52 5.45
N ILE A 416 130.62 -0.38 4.97
CA ILE A 416 129.82 0.85 4.79
C ILE A 416 128.83 0.70 3.63
N LYS A 417 129.22 0.02 2.54
CA LYS A 417 128.34 -0.21 1.37
C LYS A 417 127.20 -1.20 1.65
N GLN A 418 127.41 -2.20 2.50
CA GLN A 418 126.36 -3.18 2.85
C GLN A 418 125.33 -2.61 3.83
N LEU A 419 125.72 -1.69 4.71
CA LEU A 419 124.80 -0.98 5.60
C LEU A 419 123.89 0.01 4.84
N GLU A 420 124.37 0.64 3.77
CA GLU A 420 123.56 1.49 2.88
C GLU A 420 122.52 0.69 2.06
N GLN A 421 122.82 -0.57 1.71
CA GLN A 421 121.91 -1.47 1.00
C GLN A 421 120.79 -2.02 1.89
N VAL A 422 121.11 -2.43 3.13
CA VAL A 422 120.10 -2.91 4.10
C VAL A 422 119.18 -1.78 4.58
N MET A 423 119.69 -0.54 4.70
CA MET A 423 118.83 0.62 4.97
C MET A 423 117.88 0.92 3.79
N SER A 424 118.30 0.69 2.55
CA SER A 424 117.42 0.88 1.38
C SER A 424 116.31 -0.17 1.30
N GLU A 425 116.61 -1.45 1.54
CA GLU A 425 115.61 -2.54 1.53
C GLU A 425 114.61 -2.45 2.70
N SER A 426 115.03 -1.97 3.88
CA SER A 426 114.12 -1.72 5.01
C SER A 426 113.23 -0.49 4.79
N SER A 427 113.74 0.56 4.13
CA SER A 427 112.98 1.75 3.76
C SER A 427 111.92 1.45 2.69
N GLU A 428 112.21 0.55 1.75
CA GLU A 428 111.24 0.11 0.72
C GLU A 428 110.10 -0.71 1.33
N LYS A 429 110.38 -1.65 2.25
CA LYS A 429 109.34 -2.41 2.98
C LYS A 429 108.45 -1.49 3.82
N HIS A 430 109.04 -0.53 4.52
CA HIS A 430 108.28 0.46 5.29
C HIS A 430 107.41 1.33 4.37
N SER A 431 107.88 1.64 3.15
CA SER A 431 107.08 2.38 2.16
C SER A 431 105.89 1.55 1.67
N HIS A 432 106.06 0.25 1.41
CA HIS A 432 104.97 -0.63 0.96
C HIS A 432 103.89 -0.82 2.05
N GLU A 433 104.28 -1.01 3.31
CA GLU A 433 103.32 -1.03 4.42
C GLU A 433 102.62 0.32 4.61
N GLN A 434 103.34 1.43 4.43
CA GLN A 434 102.75 2.77 4.48
C GLN A 434 101.77 3.02 3.32
N PHE A 435 102.05 2.52 2.11
CA PHE A 435 101.13 2.56 0.96
C PHE A 435 99.91 1.64 1.16
N SER A 436 100.08 0.47 1.77
CA SER A 436 98.97 -0.43 2.10
C SER A 436 98.03 0.19 3.16
N LEU A 437 98.61 0.73 4.23
CA LEU A 437 97.84 1.37 5.30
C LEU A 437 97.14 2.64 4.82
N THR A 438 97.77 3.45 3.96
CA THR A 438 97.12 4.63 3.37
C THR A 438 96.00 4.26 2.40
N ALA A 439 96.13 3.16 1.65
CA ALA A 439 95.05 2.65 0.80
C ALA A 439 93.84 2.15 1.61
N ASP A 440 94.07 1.46 2.73
CA ASP A 440 92.97 0.99 3.59
C ASP A 440 92.31 2.13 4.37
N LEU A 441 93.08 3.16 4.75
CA LEU A 441 92.55 4.38 5.37
C LEU A 441 91.66 5.17 4.39
N LEU A 442 91.98 5.14 3.09
CA LEU A 442 91.18 5.75 2.03
C LEU A 442 89.87 4.98 1.78
N LYS A 443 89.90 3.64 1.78
CA LYS A 443 88.67 2.82 1.70
C LYS A 443 87.75 3.05 2.91
N LEU A 444 88.32 3.14 4.11
CA LEU A 444 87.55 3.42 5.32
C LEU A 444 86.92 4.82 5.27
N SER A 445 87.62 5.83 4.75
CA SER A 445 87.05 7.18 4.62
C SER A 445 85.94 7.24 3.57
N GLU A 446 86.04 6.51 2.46
CA GLU A 446 84.98 6.38 1.45
C GLU A 446 83.71 5.72 2.02
N VAL A 447 83.87 4.63 2.79
CA VAL A 447 82.73 3.97 3.46
C VAL A 447 82.10 4.89 4.50
N ASN A 448 82.91 5.63 5.26
CA ASN A 448 82.40 6.56 6.26
C ASN A 448 81.59 7.69 5.60
N ALA A 449 82.08 8.26 4.50
CA ALA A 449 81.35 9.26 3.72
C ALA A 449 80.03 8.70 3.15
N SER A 450 80.01 7.44 2.70
CA SER A 450 78.79 6.78 2.23
C SER A 450 77.77 6.55 3.34
N LEU A 451 78.20 6.14 4.53
CA LEU A 451 77.33 5.97 5.70
C LEU A 451 76.78 7.30 6.20
N GLU A 452 77.60 8.36 6.18
CA GLU A 452 77.20 9.71 6.57
C GLU A 452 76.15 10.28 5.60
N GLY A 453 76.29 10.01 4.30
CA GLY A 453 75.26 10.30 3.30
C GLY A 453 73.93 9.57 3.58
N LYS A 454 73.98 8.25 3.81
CA LYS A 454 72.78 7.46 4.16
C LYS A 454 72.11 7.92 5.45
N LEU A 455 72.89 8.33 6.46
CA LEU A 455 72.37 8.90 7.70
C LEU A 455 71.66 10.23 7.44
N SER A 456 72.19 11.06 6.56
CA SER A 456 71.55 12.30 6.14
C SER A 456 70.23 12.04 5.38
N ASP A 457 70.22 11.04 4.49
CA ASP A 457 69.03 10.67 3.72
C ASP A 457 67.91 10.15 4.64
N VAL A 458 68.24 9.25 5.57
CA VAL A 458 67.27 8.75 6.57
C VAL A 458 66.78 9.86 7.49
N ALA A 459 67.64 10.80 7.88
CA ALA A 459 67.22 11.95 8.69
C ALA A 459 66.24 12.86 7.92
N ALA A 460 66.44 13.06 6.62
CA ALA A 460 65.52 13.82 5.78
C ALA A 460 64.17 13.10 5.60
N GLU A 461 64.18 11.78 5.37
CA GLU A 461 62.96 10.96 5.30
C GLU A 461 62.17 11.01 6.61
N LEU A 462 62.86 10.95 7.75
CA LEU A 462 62.22 11.01 9.07
C LEU A 462 61.51 12.36 9.27
N ILE A 463 62.17 13.48 8.92
CA ILE A 463 61.59 14.82 8.99
C ILE A 463 60.35 14.93 8.08
N GLN A 464 60.43 14.39 6.86
CA GLN A 464 59.30 14.41 5.92
C GLN A 464 58.10 13.62 6.47
N VAL A 465 58.32 12.41 7.01
CA VAL A 465 57.26 11.59 7.61
C VAL A 465 56.60 12.29 8.80
N TYR A 466 57.37 13.01 9.62
CA TYR A 466 56.79 13.80 10.72
C TYR A 466 55.93 14.96 10.22
N ALA A 467 56.34 15.65 9.15
CA ALA A 467 55.56 16.73 8.54
C ALA A 467 54.26 16.20 7.91
N ASP A 468 54.35 15.11 7.13
CA ASP A 468 53.20 14.48 6.48
C ASP A 468 52.17 13.98 7.51
N LYS A 469 52.65 13.39 8.63
CA LYS A 469 51.80 12.93 9.73
C LYS A 469 51.11 14.09 10.47
N GLU A 470 51.78 15.22 10.62
CA GLU A 470 51.20 16.41 11.24
C GLU A 470 50.10 17.00 10.34
N GLU A 471 50.32 17.05 9.02
CA GLU A 471 49.31 17.48 8.05
C GLU A 471 48.09 16.54 8.01
N GLU A 472 48.32 15.22 8.00
CA GLU A 472 47.25 14.21 8.06
C GLU A 472 46.44 14.33 9.37
N SER A 473 47.11 14.60 10.50
CA SER A 473 46.43 14.79 11.79
C SER A 473 45.52 16.03 11.79
N LEU A 474 45.95 17.13 11.16
CA LEU A 474 45.16 18.35 11.02
C LEU A 474 43.98 18.14 10.06
N ASP A 475 44.14 17.37 9.00
CA ASP A 475 43.03 17.05 8.10
C ASP A 475 41.99 16.16 8.80
N ASN A 476 42.44 15.13 9.52
CA ASN A 476 41.58 14.29 10.34
C ASN A 476 40.81 15.10 11.39
N GLU A 477 41.47 16.06 12.05
CA GLU A 477 40.81 16.96 13.01
C GLU A 477 39.73 17.84 12.36
N LYS A 478 39.99 18.37 11.15
CA LYS A 478 38.98 19.10 10.38
C LYS A 478 37.78 18.22 10.04
N GLN A 479 38.03 17.00 9.55
CA GLN A 479 36.96 16.05 9.21
C GLN A 479 36.13 15.68 10.43
N ILE A 480 36.76 15.43 11.59
CA ILE A 480 36.08 15.19 12.86
C ILE A 480 35.23 16.39 13.27
N SER A 481 35.72 17.62 13.08
CA SER A 481 34.94 18.83 13.41
C SER A 481 33.69 18.96 12.52
N VAL A 482 33.80 18.65 11.23
CA VAL A 482 32.69 18.67 10.27
C VAL A 482 31.67 17.60 10.64
N LEU A 483 32.10 16.36 10.84
CA LEU A 483 31.23 15.27 11.27
C LEU A 483 30.56 15.56 12.62
N SER A 484 31.27 16.14 13.57
CA SER A 484 30.70 16.54 14.86
C SER A 484 29.62 17.61 14.70
N LYS A 485 29.79 18.55 13.76
CA LYS A 485 28.78 19.56 13.45
C LYS A 485 27.55 18.92 12.80
N ASP A 486 27.75 18.03 11.83
CA ASP A 486 26.65 17.33 11.16
C ASP A 486 25.84 16.45 12.13
N ILE A 487 26.52 15.76 13.05
CA ILE A 487 25.87 15.00 14.13
C ILE A 487 25.03 15.93 15.01
N ALA A 488 25.53 17.13 15.36
CA ALA A 488 24.77 18.09 16.15
C ALA A 488 23.54 18.60 15.39
N ASP A 489 23.66 18.87 14.09
CA ASP A 489 22.56 19.32 13.24
C ASP A 489 21.49 18.23 13.07
N LEU A 490 21.90 16.97 12.86
CA LEU A 490 21.00 15.82 12.82
C LEU A 490 20.28 15.60 14.14
N ARG A 491 20.98 15.74 15.28
CA ARG A 491 20.36 15.67 16.61
C ARG A 491 19.26 16.73 16.78
N ARG A 492 19.52 17.98 16.37
CA ARG A 492 18.49 19.04 16.43
C ARG A 492 17.29 18.75 15.54
N LYS A 493 17.52 18.23 14.32
CA LYS A 493 16.42 17.82 13.44
C LYS A 493 15.60 16.68 14.04
N LEU A 494 16.26 15.70 14.66
CA LEU A 494 15.59 14.57 15.33
C LEU A 494 14.76 15.07 16.52
N GLU A 495 15.29 15.99 17.32
CA GLU A 495 14.56 16.63 18.42
C GLU A 495 13.30 17.35 17.88
N LEU A 496 13.44 18.13 16.80
CA LEU A 496 12.33 18.88 16.20
C LEU A 496 11.27 17.93 15.63
N LEU A 497 11.67 16.92 14.87
CA LEU A 497 10.77 15.86 14.38
C LEU A 497 10.11 15.09 15.52
N SER A 498 10.80 14.88 16.65
CA SER A 498 10.22 14.24 17.82
C SER A 498 9.13 15.12 18.44
N SER A 499 9.32 16.44 18.47
CA SER A 499 8.29 17.37 18.96
C SER A 499 7.09 17.45 18.02
N GLU A 500 7.31 17.51 16.70
CA GLU A 500 6.23 17.45 15.70
C GLU A 500 5.44 16.14 15.82
N LYS A 501 6.14 15.01 16.00
CA LYS A 501 5.49 13.73 16.25
C LYS A 501 4.59 13.78 17.47
N THR A 502 5.05 14.34 18.60
CA THR A 502 4.19 14.45 19.80
C THR A 502 2.96 15.31 19.55
N THR A 503 3.07 16.39 18.77
CA THR A 503 1.91 17.22 18.42
C THR A 503 0.90 16.49 17.54
N VAL A 504 1.37 15.71 16.56
CA VAL A 504 0.50 14.89 15.70
C VAL A 504 -0.15 13.77 16.51
N ASP A 505 0.60 13.13 17.42
CA ASP A 505 0.06 12.11 18.32
C ASP A 505 -1.07 12.68 19.21
N ASP A 506 -0.91 13.91 19.72
CA ASP A 506 -1.94 14.62 20.49
C ASP A 506 -3.19 14.95 19.64
N GLU A 507 -3.00 15.42 18.41
CA GLU A 507 -4.10 15.68 17.46
C GLU A 507 -4.85 14.40 17.08
N LEU A 508 -4.12 13.30 16.83
CA LEU A 508 -4.72 11.99 16.57
C LEU A 508 -5.52 11.49 17.76
N ALA A 509 -5.00 11.65 18.99
CA ALA A 509 -5.72 11.29 20.21
C ALA A 509 -7.03 12.08 20.35
N LYS A 510 -7.00 13.39 20.03
CA LYS A 510 -8.20 14.24 20.03
C LYS A 510 -9.22 13.79 18.98
N LEU A 511 -8.80 13.56 17.74
CA LEU A 511 -9.69 13.09 16.67
C LEU A 511 -10.29 11.72 16.98
N LEU A 512 -9.52 10.81 17.57
CA LEU A 512 -10.02 9.52 18.03
C LEU A 512 -11.11 9.68 19.10
N ALA A 513 -10.92 10.57 20.06
CA ALA A 513 -11.95 10.87 21.06
C ALA A 513 -13.23 11.42 20.42
N ASP A 514 -13.11 12.33 19.44
CA ASP A 514 -14.26 12.89 18.72
C ASP A 514 -15.00 11.83 17.88
N ILE A 515 -14.27 10.88 17.26
CA ILE A 515 -14.87 9.73 16.57
C ILE A 515 -15.62 8.86 17.56
N MET A 516 -15.03 8.52 18.71
CA MET A 516 -15.70 7.70 19.73
C MET A 516 -17.00 8.34 20.24
N ILE A 517 -17.01 9.66 20.43
CA ILE A 517 -18.23 10.40 20.82
C ILE A 517 -19.29 10.32 19.72
N ARG A 518 -18.90 10.48 18.45
CA ARG A 518 -19.83 10.38 17.31
C ARG A 518 -20.38 8.97 17.14
N ASP A 519 -19.56 7.94 17.32
CA ASP A 519 -19.98 6.54 17.25
C ASP A 519 -20.99 6.21 18.34
N GLU A 520 -20.78 6.68 19.57
CA GLU A 520 -21.75 6.50 20.66
C GLU A 520 -23.07 7.21 20.35
N LYS A 521 -23.03 8.42 19.79
CA LYS A 521 -24.24 9.13 19.34
C LYS A 521 -24.95 8.38 18.20
N MET A 522 -24.20 7.83 17.25
CA MET A 522 -24.76 7.05 16.14
C MET A 522 -25.49 5.82 16.66
N LYS A 523 -24.87 5.10 17.61
CA LYS A 523 -25.50 3.96 18.28
C LYS A 523 -26.78 4.35 19.00
N GLN A 524 -26.81 5.50 19.68
CA GLN A 524 -28.04 6.01 20.32
C GLN A 524 -29.14 6.31 19.29
N MET A 525 -28.79 6.87 18.13
CA MET A 525 -29.77 7.10 17.05
C MET A 525 -30.28 5.79 16.46
N ASP A 526 -29.41 4.81 16.26
CA ASP A 526 -29.81 3.49 15.76
C ASP A 526 -30.75 2.77 16.74
N ASP A 527 -30.46 2.84 18.05
CA ASP A 527 -31.34 2.30 19.10
C ASP A 527 -32.72 2.98 19.06
N HIS A 528 -32.77 4.30 18.90
CA HIS A 528 -34.03 5.05 18.74
C HIS A 528 -34.77 4.68 17.46
N LEU A 529 -34.07 4.53 16.34
CA LEU A 529 -34.67 4.14 15.07
C LEU A 529 -35.27 2.73 15.15
N ASN A 530 -34.54 1.79 15.74
CA ASN A 530 -35.01 0.43 15.98
C ASN A 530 -36.25 0.42 16.90
N GLN A 531 -36.26 1.26 17.94
CA GLN A 531 -37.44 1.41 18.80
C GLN A 531 -38.66 1.92 18.00
N LEU A 532 -38.47 2.96 17.19
CA LEU A 532 -39.54 3.53 16.38
C LEU A 532 -40.08 2.52 15.35
N GLN A 533 -39.19 1.76 14.72
CA GLN A 533 -39.57 0.67 13.80
C GLN A 533 -40.38 -0.41 14.52
N LEU A 534 -40.00 -0.78 15.75
CA LEU A 534 -40.77 -1.74 16.55
C LEU A 534 -42.16 -1.20 16.91
N GLU A 535 -42.28 0.08 17.25
CA GLU A 535 -43.56 0.73 17.51
C GLU A 535 -44.44 0.80 16.27
N HIS A 536 -43.88 1.16 15.11
CA HIS A 536 -44.60 1.11 13.84
C HIS A 536 -45.09 -0.30 13.50
N ALA A 537 -44.25 -1.32 13.68
CA ALA A 537 -44.65 -2.71 13.43
C ALA A 537 -45.82 -3.15 14.33
N LYS A 538 -45.80 -2.74 15.61
CA LYS A 538 -46.93 -3.01 16.53
C LYS A 538 -48.20 -2.30 16.08
N LEU A 539 -48.11 -1.02 15.75
CA LEU A 539 -49.26 -0.23 15.31
C LEU A 539 -49.86 -0.79 14.01
N MET A 540 -49.03 -1.22 13.08
CA MET A 540 -49.48 -1.89 11.85
C MET A 540 -50.22 -3.19 12.15
N ALA A 541 -49.71 -4.02 13.07
CA ALA A 541 -50.41 -5.23 13.48
C ALA A 541 -51.76 -4.94 14.16
N GLU A 542 -51.85 -3.89 14.98
CA GLU A 542 -53.10 -3.43 15.58
C GLU A 542 -54.08 -2.93 14.51
N PHE A 543 -53.60 -2.14 13.56
CA PHE A 543 -54.39 -1.64 12.43
C PHE A 543 -54.94 -2.80 11.59
N ASP A 544 -54.10 -3.78 11.22
CA ASP A 544 -54.53 -4.95 10.45
C ASP A 544 -55.60 -5.77 11.19
N ASN A 545 -55.48 -5.89 12.52
CA ASN A 545 -56.50 -6.55 13.33
C ASN A 545 -57.82 -5.77 13.37
N ALA A 546 -57.76 -4.44 13.48
CA ALA A 546 -58.93 -3.58 13.42
C ALA A 546 -59.60 -3.64 12.04
N HIS A 547 -58.80 -3.60 10.96
CA HIS A 547 -59.30 -3.72 9.59
C HIS A 547 -59.97 -5.08 9.37
N ARG A 548 -59.39 -6.17 9.87
CA ARG A 548 -60.02 -7.51 9.78
C ARG A 548 -61.39 -7.53 10.49
N SER A 549 -61.46 -6.95 11.68
CA SER A 549 -62.71 -6.84 12.45
C SER A 549 -63.75 -5.97 11.73
N LEU A 550 -63.33 -4.88 11.09
CA LEU A 550 -64.20 -4.04 10.26
C LEU A 550 -64.73 -4.78 9.03
N SER A 551 -63.88 -5.56 8.36
CA SER A 551 -64.29 -6.39 7.23
C SER A 551 -65.30 -7.46 7.63
N GLU A 552 -65.12 -8.10 8.79
CA GLU A 552 -66.08 -9.05 9.36
C GLU A 552 -67.43 -8.38 9.67
N LEU A 553 -67.40 -7.20 10.30
CA LEU A 553 -68.63 -6.44 10.59
C LEU A 553 -69.35 -6.01 9.30
N HIS A 554 -68.60 -5.56 8.29
CA HIS A 554 -69.16 -5.19 6.99
C HIS A 554 -69.83 -6.39 6.31
N ALA A 555 -69.24 -7.59 6.39
CA ALA A 555 -69.86 -8.81 5.89
C ALA A 555 -71.19 -9.10 6.61
N GLN A 556 -71.22 -8.99 7.95
CA GLN A 556 -72.45 -9.15 8.73
C GLN A 556 -73.52 -8.12 8.39
N VAL A 557 -73.13 -6.86 8.17
CA VAL A 557 -74.06 -5.80 7.74
C VAL A 557 -74.65 -6.14 6.37
N SER A 558 -73.84 -6.58 5.40
CA SER A 558 -74.31 -7.00 4.08
C SER A 558 -75.30 -8.17 4.18
N GLU A 559 -75.04 -9.17 5.02
CA GLU A 559 -75.95 -10.29 5.24
C GLU A 559 -77.28 -9.85 5.84
N LEU A 560 -77.25 -8.92 6.80
CA LEU A 560 -78.46 -8.35 7.41
C LEU A 560 -79.24 -7.48 6.42
N GLU A 561 -78.56 -6.71 5.58
CA GLU A 561 -79.18 -5.92 4.51
C GLU A 561 -79.91 -6.83 3.51
N ASP A 562 -79.26 -7.91 3.08
CA ASP A 562 -79.87 -8.93 2.20
C ASP A 562 -81.11 -9.56 2.85
N GLU A 563 -81.05 -9.87 4.15
CA GLU A 563 -82.18 -10.45 4.87
C GLU A 563 -83.33 -9.44 5.06
N VAL A 564 -83.03 -8.17 5.34
CA VAL A 564 -84.02 -7.10 5.39
C VAL A 564 -84.70 -6.93 4.03
N GLU A 565 -83.95 -7.00 2.93
CA GLU A 565 -84.51 -6.87 1.59
C GLU A 565 -85.41 -8.06 1.22
N LYS A 566 -85.01 -9.29 1.58
CA LYS A 566 -85.88 -10.48 1.48
C LYS A 566 -87.17 -10.30 2.28
N GLN A 567 -87.07 -9.81 3.52
CA GLN A 567 -88.26 -9.59 4.36
C GLN A 567 -89.20 -8.53 3.76
N LYS A 568 -88.68 -7.42 3.23
CA LYS A 568 -89.49 -6.41 2.52
C LYS A 568 -90.21 -7.01 1.31
N LEU A 569 -89.54 -7.88 0.56
CA LEU A 569 -90.12 -8.57 -0.60
C LEU A 569 -91.29 -9.46 -0.15
N VAL A 570 -91.10 -10.30 0.87
CA VAL A 570 -92.18 -11.16 1.42
C VAL A 570 -93.36 -10.35 1.94
N ILE A 571 -93.10 -9.24 2.63
CA ILE A 571 -94.17 -8.33 3.11
C ILE A 571 -94.94 -7.74 1.92
N SER A 572 -94.23 -7.33 0.86
CA SER A 572 -94.83 -6.74 -0.35
C SER A 572 -95.69 -7.75 -1.10
N GLU A 573 -95.21 -8.99 -1.26
CA GLU A 573 -95.97 -10.11 -1.84
C GLU A 573 -97.22 -10.44 -1.01
N SER A 574 -97.10 -10.52 0.32
CA SER A 574 -98.26 -10.73 1.21
C SER A 574 -99.26 -9.58 1.11
N ALA A 575 -98.79 -8.34 1.05
CA ALA A 575 -99.63 -7.17 0.87
C ALA A 575 -100.33 -7.18 -0.49
N GLU A 576 -99.65 -7.61 -1.57
CA GLU A 576 -100.25 -7.77 -2.89
C GLU A 576 -101.27 -8.91 -2.90
N GLY A 577 -101.00 -10.03 -2.25
CA GLY A 577 -101.96 -11.12 -2.07
C GLY A 577 -103.22 -10.68 -1.34
N LYS A 578 -103.08 -9.86 -0.28
CA LYS A 578 -104.22 -9.22 0.40
C LYS A 578 -104.98 -8.27 -0.53
N ARG A 579 -104.27 -7.44 -1.31
CA ARG A 579 -104.90 -6.55 -2.31
C ARG A 579 -105.66 -7.35 -3.37
N GLU A 580 -105.11 -8.46 -3.84
CA GLU A 580 -105.76 -9.35 -4.81
C GLU A 580 -107.00 -10.02 -4.21
N ALA A 581 -106.93 -10.53 -2.97
CA ALA A 581 -108.10 -11.09 -2.29
C ALA A 581 -109.23 -10.07 -2.15
N ILE A 582 -108.90 -8.80 -1.85
CA ILE A 582 -109.88 -7.70 -1.83
C ILE A 582 -110.45 -7.46 -3.23
N ARG A 583 -109.62 -7.43 -4.28
CA ARG A 583 -110.08 -7.30 -5.68
C ARG A 583 -111.06 -8.41 -6.07
N GLN A 584 -110.74 -9.66 -5.75
CA GLN A 584 -111.61 -10.82 -6.00
C GLN A 584 -112.93 -10.72 -5.24
N LEU A 585 -112.90 -10.31 -3.96
CA LEU A 585 -114.11 -10.10 -3.17
C LEU A 585 -114.99 -9.00 -3.77
N CYS A 586 -114.41 -7.85 -4.13
CA CYS A 586 -115.12 -6.77 -4.80
C CYS A 586 -115.79 -7.24 -6.10
N PHE A 587 -115.09 -8.03 -6.91
CA PHE A 587 -115.65 -8.62 -8.13
C PHE A 587 -116.84 -9.55 -7.83
N SER A 588 -116.72 -10.41 -6.82
CA SER A 588 -117.82 -11.30 -6.41
C SER A 588 -119.05 -10.53 -5.92
N ILE A 589 -118.85 -9.46 -5.13
CA ILE A 589 -119.93 -8.60 -4.63
C ILE A 589 -120.63 -7.92 -5.80
N GLU A 590 -119.88 -7.38 -6.76
CA GLU A 590 -120.45 -6.73 -7.95
C GLU A 590 -121.23 -7.74 -8.81
N HIS A 591 -120.72 -8.97 -8.95
CA HIS A 591 -121.42 -10.06 -9.62
C HIS A 591 -122.77 -10.38 -8.94
N TYR A 592 -122.79 -10.56 -7.62
CA TYR A 592 -124.03 -10.80 -6.87
C TYR A 592 -124.97 -9.58 -6.92
N ARG A 593 -124.44 -8.36 -6.86
CA ARG A 593 -125.23 -7.12 -6.97
C ARG A 593 -125.91 -7.03 -8.33
N SER A 594 -125.19 -7.34 -9.40
CA SER A 594 -125.73 -7.41 -10.77
C SER A 594 -126.80 -8.51 -10.87
N GLY A 595 -126.53 -9.71 -10.37
CA GLY A 595 -127.51 -10.80 -10.33
C GLY A 595 -128.78 -10.44 -9.54
N TYR A 596 -128.63 -9.77 -8.40
CA TYR A 596 -129.78 -9.27 -7.62
C TYR A 596 -130.56 -8.19 -8.37
N GLN A 597 -129.88 -7.26 -9.06
CA GLN A 597 -130.54 -6.26 -9.90
C GLN A 597 -131.33 -6.91 -11.03
N GLN A 598 -130.77 -7.94 -11.69
CA GLN A 598 -131.47 -8.73 -12.71
C GLN A 598 -132.71 -9.43 -12.11
N LEU A 599 -132.59 -10.07 -10.95
CA LEU A 599 -133.72 -10.68 -10.24
C LEU A 599 -134.80 -9.64 -9.89
N ARG A 600 -134.38 -8.46 -9.42
CA ARG A 600 -135.27 -7.35 -9.08
C ARG A 600 -136.00 -6.81 -10.32
N GLN A 601 -135.33 -6.74 -11.46
CA GLN A 601 -135.95 -6.36 -12.74
C GLN A 601 -136.96 -7.41 -13.21
N LEU A 602 -136.65 -8.71 -13.10
CA LEU A 602 -137.59 -9.79 -13.38
C LEU A 602 -138.84 -9.73 -12.49
N LEU A 603 -138.67 -9.44 -11.20
CA LEU A 603 -139.78 -9.29 -10.25
C LEU A 603 -140.62 -8.01 -10.50
N GLN A 604 -139.99 -6.92 -10.96
CA GLN A 604 -140.71 -5.70 -11.37
C GLN A 604 -141.46 -5.90 -12.70
N GLY A 605 -140.99 -6.77 -13.58
CA GLY A 605 -141.71 -7.20 -14.79
C GLY A 605 -143.00 -7.97 -14.51
N HIS A 606 -143.16 -8.52 -13.30
CA HIS A 606 -144.36 -9.26 -12.85
C HIS A 606 -145.31 -8.45 -11.95
N ARG A 607 -145.27 -7.10 -11.98
CA ARG A 607 -146.33 -6.26 -11.38
C ARG A 607 -147.31 -5.72 -12.43
N ARG A 608 -148.50 -6.31 -12.51
CA ARG A 608 -149.80 -5.66 -12.78
C ARG A 608 -150.93 -6.54 -12.22
N PRO A 609 -152.12 -6.00 -11.91
CA PRO A 609 -152.47 -4.66 -11.43
C PRO A 609 -153.45 -4.71 -10.22
N LEU A 610 -153.70 -3.60 -9.53
CA LEU A 610 -154.92 -3.48 -8.71
C LEU A 610 -155.63 -2.14 -8.93
N VAL A 611 -156.87 -2.29 -9.39
CA VAL A 611 -157.97 -1.34 -9.50
C VAL A 611 -158.53 -1.04 -8.10
N MET A 612 -159.01 0.18 -7.85
CA MET A 612 -160.40 0.51 -7.44
C MET A 612 -160.52 2.01 -7.08
N ALA A 613 -161.70 2.56 -7.37
CA ALA A 613 -162.25 3.92 -7.15
C ALA A 613 -161.63 4.74 -5.99
N THR A 614 -161.47 6.07 -6.08
CA THR A 614 -162.30 7.11 -6.71
C THR A 614 -161.55 8.02 -7.68
#